data_AF-A0A954WPR3-F1
#
_entry.id   AF-A0A954WPR3-F1
#
_cell.length_a   1.000
_cell.length_b   1.000
_cell.length_c   1.000
_cell.angle_alpha   90.00
_cell.angle_beta   90.00
_cell.angle_gamma   90.00
#
_symmetry.space_group_name_H-M   'P 1'
#
loop_
_entity.id
_entity.type
_entity.pdbx_description
1 polymer ?
#
loop_
_entity_poly.entity_id
_entity_poly.type
_entity_poly.pdbx_seq_one_letter_code
_entity_poly.pdbx_strand_id
1 'polypeptide(L)'
;MVAVFFTAIGVLMFAFAILWYQRLRRLAGRRITSVRSRGFGGFALLGWILMNLLGLLLTGPLVVLQFVLMILYRAGERRALMETLAAAARKNIPLSVAARSFALDRTDDFATRTVAFADALDTGSPFRVALLRARISLPASATLALRMAGETDNDLARSLQDASSYDAKVGTEIIRFVERAMNCVVTLAFLISVFTFVCVMVMPTYQQIFEDFAVELPAITEMVITFAEFVSKYVALIVAFAVVFVWYAAYQLFRWLGFNFPRLHPLPLPLLRAFYSPILLRAISRAIDDNVPLQDGIRNIAVNFPDQQVAKRVTIVADGVDRGGCWIEALRKQKLITVPDEKLLKSSQQLGNVNWAICEVANRKTERLTHKLNLLTELVSPIPTILIAIPIGFFGVAMMLPLSVLIQNLSL
;
A
#
# COMPACT_ATOMS: atom_id res chain seq x y z
N MET A 1 -0.59 17.03 -14.22
CA MET A 1 0.60 17.58 -14.92
C MET A 1 1.92 17.03 -14.39
N VAL A 2 2.19 17.08 -13.08
CA VAL A 2 3.47 16.61 -12.49
C VAL A 2 3.78 15.13 -12.80
N ALA A 3 2.75 14.28 -12.85
CA ALA A 3 2.83 12.86 -13.22
C ALA A 3 3.35 12.59 -14.66
N VAL A 4 2.91 13.40 -15.63
CA VAL A 4 3.37 13.31 -17.03
C VAL A 4 4.80 13.84 -17.13
N PHE A 5 5.16 14.81 -16.29
CA PHE A 5 6.48 15.40 -16.26
C PHE A 5 7.55 14.43 -15.74
N PHE A 6 7.30 13.71 -14.65
CA PHE A 6 8.25 12.72 -14.12
C PHE A 6 8.37 11.46 -14.98
N THR A 7 7.26 11.00 -15.57
CA THR A 7 7.32 9.89 -16.54
C THR A 7 8.03 10.32 -17.84
N ALA A 8 7.80 11.55 -18.32
CA ALA A 8 8.53 12.11 -19.45
C ALA A 8 10.02 12.30 -19.15
N ILE A 9 10.39 12.77 -17.94
CA ILE A 9 11.79 12.87 -17.51
C ILE A 9 12.43 11.49 -17.44
N GLY A 10 11.74 10.47 -16.89
CA GLY A 10 12.24 9.10 -16.86
C GLY A 10 12.47 8.52 -18.26
N VAL A 11 11.53 8.74 -19.18
CA VAL A 11 11.65 8.32 -20.59
C VAL A 11 12.74 9.11 -21.33
N LEU A 12 12.90 10.41 -21.04
CA LEU A 12 13.98 11.24 -21.59
C LEU A 12 15.35 10.83 -21.07
N MET A 13 15.47 10.52 -19.77
CA MET A 13 16.72 9.99 -19.20
C MET A 13 17.07 8.62 -19.77
N PHE A 14 16.07 7.77 -20.01
CA PHE A 14 16.24 6.48 -20.67
C PHE A 14 16.66 6.63 -22.14
N ALA A 15 16.04 7.56 -22.88
CA ALA A 15 16.43 7.89 -24.25
C ALA A 15 17.84 8.50 -24.32
N PHE A 16 18.19 9.38 -23.37
CA PHE A 16 19.51 9.99 -23.26
C PHE A 16 20.59 8.95 -22.91
N ALA A 17 20.28 8.01 -22.02
CA ALA A 17 21.12 6.86 -21.68
C ALA A 17 21.41 5.98 -22.91
N ILE A 18 20.40 5.72 -23.74
CA ILE A 18 20.54 4.96 -25.00
C ILE A 18 21.41 5.73 -26.01
N LEU A 19 21.17 7.04 -26.18
CA LEU A 19 21.94 7.89 -27.09
C LEU A 19 23.40 8.02 -26.63
N TRP A 20 23.63 8.12 -25.34
CA TRP A 20 24.98 8.16 -24.74
C TRP A 20 25.73 6.84 -24.94
N TYR A 21 25.07 5.70 -24.73
CA TYR A 21 25.63 4.38 -25.01
C TYR A 21 26.00 4.20 -26.48
N GLN A 22 25.14 4.63 -27.41
CA GLN A 22 25.45 4.61 -28.84
C GLN A 22 26.63 5.51 -29.19
N ARG A 23 26.78 6.65 -28.51
CA ARG A 23 27.90 7.58 -28.71
C ARG A 23 29.21 7.03 -28.17
N LEU A 24 29.19 6.37 -27.01
CA LEU A 24 30.36 5.66 -26.45
C LEU A 24 30.81 4.51 -27.38
N ARG A 25 29.87 3.73 -27.93
CA ARG A 25 30.18 2.64 -28.86
C ARG A 25 30.85 3.14 -30.15
N ARG A 26 30.47 4.32 -30.65
CA ARG A 26 31.12 4.96 -31.81
C ARG A 26 32.54 5.46 -31.50
N LEU A 27 32.80 5.90 -30.27
CA LEU A 27 34.13 6.33 -29.84
C LEU A 27 35.07 5.13 -29.60
N ALA A 28 34.56 4.04 -29.01
CA ALA A 28 35.31 2.80 -28.81
C ALA A 28 35.66 2.08 -30.13
N GLY A 29 34.80 2.20 -31.16
CA GLY A 29 35.04 1.60 -32.48
C GLY A 29 36.19 2.22 -33.29
N ARG A 30 36.79 3.34 -32.86
CA ARG A 30 37.87 4.00 -33.61
C ARG A 30 39.30 3.70 -33.12
N ARG A 31 39.51 2.92 -32.04
CA ARG A 31 40.88 2.78 -31.48
C ARG A 31 41.33 1.40 -30.97
N ILE A 32 40.59 0.31 -31.16
CA ILE A 32 41.01 -1.00 -30.60
C ILE A 32 40.99 -2.09 -31.68
N THR A 33 42.10 -2.20 -32.40
CA THR A 33 42.48 -3.43 -33.13
C THR A 33 43.55 -4.15 -32.32
N SER A 34 43.14 -5.06 -31.43
CA SER A 34 43.78 -6.37 -31.21
C SER A 34 43.16 -7.11 -29.99
N VAL A 35 42.67 -8.31 -30.28
CA VAL A 35 42.57 -9.55 -29.48
C VAL A 35 41.83 -9.58 -28.12
N ARG A 36 41.58 -8.50 -27.38
CA ARG A 36 40.83 -8.56 -26.08
C ARG A 36 39.35 -8.14 -26.21
N SER A 37 38.69 -8.52 -27.31
CA SER A 37 37.34 -8.05 -27.69
C SER A 37 36.16 -8.79 -27.05
N ARG A 38 36.37 -9.95 -26.43
CA ARG A 38 35.28 -10.73 -25.77
C ARG A 38 34.91 -10.21 -24.38
N GLY A 39 35.87 -9.72 -23.59
CA GLY A 39 35.60 -9.15 -22.26
C GLY A 39 34.86 -7.81 -22.33
N PHE A 40 35.30 -6.91 -23.22
CA PHE A 40 34.73 -5.56 -23.33
C PHE A 40 33.28 -5.55 -23.85
N GLY A 41 32.94 -6.47 -24.76
CA GLY A 41 31.56 -6.67 -25.21
C GLY A 41 30.64 -7.18 -24.10
N GLY A 42 31.15 -8.08 -23.24
CA GLY A 42 30.48 -8.56 -22.04
C GLY A 42 30.21 -7.43 -21.05
N PHE A 43 31.22 -6.62 -20.72
CA PHE A 43 31.09 -5.47 -19.81
C PHE A 43 30.17 -4.37 -20.35
N ALA A 44 30.18 -4.09 -21.67
CA ALA A 44 29.27 -3.13 -22.27
C ALA A 44 27.80 -3.62 -22.28
N LEU A 45 27.58 -4.92 -22.52
CA LEU A 45 26.27 -5.57 -22.35
C LEU A 45 25.83 -5.55 -20.89
N LEU A 46 26.75 -5.84 -19.95
CA LEU A 46 26.53 -5.78 -18.51
C LEU A 46 26.08 -4.38 -18.10
N GLY A 47 26.81 -3.34 -18.54
CA GLY A 47 26.47 -1.94 -18.29
C GLY A 47 25.14 -1.51 -18.93
N TRP A 48 24.83 -1.97 -20.14
CA TRP A 48 23.54 -1.68 -20.79
C TRP A 48 22.35 -2.36 -20.09
N ILE A 49 22.52 -3.61 -19.68
CA ILE A 49 21.52 -4.37 -18.92
C ILE A 49 21.36 -3.76 -17.52
N LEU A 50 22.47 -3.37 -16.86
CA LEU A 50 22.45 -2.64 -15.60
C LEU A 50 21.69 -1.33 -15.69
N MET A 51 21.91 -0.57 -16.76
CA MET A 51 21.29 0.76 -16.94
C MET A 51 19.79 0.63 -17.22
N ASN A 52 19.38 -0.42 -17.93
CA ASN A 52 17.97 -0.81 -18.06
C ASN A 52 17.37 -1.29 -16.74
N LEU A 53 18.12 -2.06 -15.95
CA LEU A 53 17.74 -2.50 -14.62
C LEU A 53 17.59 -1.30 -13.68
N LEU A 54 18.51 -0.33 -13.75
CA LEU A 54 18.47 0.96 -13.06
C LEU A 54 17.19 1.72 -13.39
N GLY A 55 16.91 1.85 -14.69
CA GLY A 55 15.73 2.54 -15.20
C GLY A 55 14.46 1.86 -14.70
N LEU A 56 14.40 0.53 -14.72
CA LEU A 56 13.25 -0.24 -14.26
C LEU A 56 13.10 -0.23 -12.73
N LEU A 57 14.21 -0.24 -11.99
CA LEU A 57 14.22 -0.14 -10.53
C LEU A 57 13.83 1.26 -10.04
N LEU A 58 14.15 2.31 -10.79
CA LEU A 58 13.73 3.69 -10.47
C LEU A 58 12.27 3.91 -10.87
N THR A 59 11.90 3.50 -12.10
CA THR A 59 10.55 3.74 -12.63
C THR A 59 9.49 2.85 -12.00
N GLY A 60 9.79 1.61 -11.60
CA GLY A 60 8.83 0.71 -10.96
C GLY A 60 8.25 1.26 -9.65
N PRO A 61 9.09 1.56 -8.63
CA PRO A 61 8.68 2.21 -7.39
C PRO A 61 8.05 3.58 -7.61
N LEU A 62 8.49 4.36 -8.59
CA LEU A 62 7.86 5.64 -8.95
C LEU A 62 6.45 5.47 -9.53
N VAL A 63 6.24 4.45 -10.37
CA VAL A 63 4.92 4.13 -10.93
C VAL A 63 4.01 3.58 -9.83
N VAL A 64 4.51 2.72 -8.96
CA VAL A 64 3.79 2.29 -7.75
C VAL A 64 3.53 3.49 -6.84
N LEU A 65 4.48 4.43 -6.72
CA LEU A 65 4.35 5.67 -5.96
C LEU A 65 3.23 6.54 -6.45
N GLN A 66 3.25 6.83 -7.73
CA GLN A 66 2.22 7.58 -8.38
C GLN A 66 0.87 6.88 -8.29
N PHE A 67 0.84 5.56 -8.46
CA PHE A 67 -0.39 4.79 -8.42
C PHE A 67 -1.02 4.77 -7.02
N VAL A 68 -0.19 4.57 -6.00
CA VAL A 68 -0.63 4.55 -4.62
C VAL A 68 -0.94 5.97 -4.11
N LEU A 69 -0.17 6.99 -4.47
CA LEU A 69 -0.56 8.39 -4.20
C LEU A 69 -1.88 8.73 -4.87
N MET A 70 -2.11 8.27 -6.10
CA MET A 70 -3.40 8.44 -6.78
C MET A 70 -4.54 7.71 -6.05
N ILE A 71 -4.28 6.52 -5.50
CA ILE A 71 -5.23 5.79 -4.65
C ILE A 71 -5.50 6.55 -3.36
N LEU A 72 -4.45 6.98 -2.65
CA LEU A 72 -4.54 7.67 -1.36
C LEU A 72 -5.23 9.01 -1.52
N TYR A 73 -4.95 9.72 -2.62
CA TYR A 73 -5.65 10.93 -3.03
C TYR A 73 -7.15 10.67 -3.23
N ARG A 74 -7.50 9.66 -4.06
CA ARG A 74 -8.91 9.27 -4.26
C ARG A 74 -9.60 8.77 -2.98
N ALA A 75 -8.87 8.11 -2.08
CA ALA A 75 -9.39 7.67 -0.79
C ALA A 75 -9.61 8.86 0.15
N GLY A 76 -8.70 9.84 0.12
CA GLY A 76 -8.81 11.11 0.82
C GLY A 76 -10.01 11.93 0.35
N GLU A 77 -10.22 12.05 -0.97
CA GLU A 77 -11.38 12.74 -1.55
C GLU A 77 -12.71 12.11 -1.08
N ARG A 78 -12.80 10.78 -1.09
CA ARG A 78 -13.99 10.06 -0.62
C ARG A 78 -14.23 10.29 0.86
N ARG A 79 -13.18 10.29 1.69
CA ARG A 79 -13.29 10.56 3.13
C ARG A 79 -13.70 11.99 3.40
N ALA A 80 -13.11 12.96 2.71
CA ALA A 80 -13.45 14.37 2.85
C ALA A 80 -14.91 14.62 2.47
N LEU A 81 -15.40 14.00 1.39
CA LEU A 81 -16.83 14.03 1.04
C LEU A 81 -17.70 13.38 2.12
N MET A 82 -17.29 12.25 2.70
CA MET A 82 -18.05 11.63 3.80
C MET A 82 -18.07 12.51 5.06
N GLU A 83 -16.97 13.19 5.38
CA GLU A 83 -16.89 14.10 6.50
C GLU A 83 -17.76 15.34 6.30
N THR A 84 -17.76 15.93 5.10
CA THR A 84 -18.64 17.07 4.80
C THR A 84 -20.11 16.68 4.82
N LEU A 85 -20.46 15.53 4.25
CA LEU A 85 -21.84 15.00 4.29
C LEU A 85 -22.26 14.66 5.73
N ALA A 86 -21.38 14.04 6.53
CA ALA A 86 -21.66 13.75 7.94
C ALA A 86 -21.85 15.03 8.76
N ALA A 87 -21.03 16.06 8.52
CA ALA A 87 -21.13 17.36 9.18
C ALA A 87 -22.41 18.10 8.80
N ALA A 88 -22.81 18.05 7.52
CA ALA A 88 -24.05 18.61 7.03
C ALA A 88 -25.27 17.91 7.63
N ALA A 89 -25.26 16.58 7.64
CA ALA A 89 -26.32 15.77 8.23
C ALA A 89 -26.53 16.10 9.72
N ARG A 90 -25.45 16.29 10.48
CA ARG A 90 -25.49 16.71 11.90
C ARG A 90 -26.16 18.07 12.13
N LYS A 91 -26.07 18.96 11.15
CA LYS A 91 -26.61 20.32 11.22
C LYS A 91 -27.97 20.45 10.51
N ASN A 92 -28.57 19.33 10.10
CA ASN A 92 -29.78 19.30 9.27
C ASN A 92 -29.65 20.17 8.01
N ILE A 93 -28.44 20.26 7.45
CA ILE A 93 -28.18 20.95 6.19
C ILE A 93 -28.46 19.96 5.06
N PRO A 94 -29.18 20.35 3.99
CA PRO A 94 -29.44 19.47 2.85
C PRO A 94 -28.15 18.86 2.28
N LEU A 95 -28.14 17.53 2.14
CA LEU A 95 -26.96 16.79 1.69
C LEU A 95 -26.55 17.16 0.25
N SER A 96 -27.51 17.57 -0.59
CA SER A 96 -27.23 18.06 -1.94
C SER A 96 -26.42 19.36 -1.92
N VAL A 97 -26.74 20.29 -1.01
CA VAL A 97 -26.00 21.55 -0.83
C VAL A 97 -24.58 21.27 -0.37
N ALA A 98 -24.39 20.34 0.57
CA ALA A 98 -23.07 19.96 1.07
C ALA A 98 -22.22 19.20 0.04
N ALA A 99 -22.83 18.31 -0.75
CA ALA A 99 -22.16 17.65 -1.87
C ALA A 99 -21.73 18.67 -2.93
N ARG A 100 -22.61 19.61 -3.26
CA ARG A 100 -22.33 20.65 -4.25
C ARG A 100 -21.25 21.61 -3.75
N SER A 101 -21.28 22.03 -2.48
CA SER A 101 -20.24 22.89 -1.90
C SER A 101 -18.87 22.22 -1.87
N PHE A 102 -18.81 20.91 -1.62
CA PHE A 102 -17.57 20.15 -1.73
C PHE A 102 -17.00 20.14 -3.17
N ALA A 103 -17.86 20.26 -4.18
CA ALA A 103 -17.47 20.25 -5.58
C ALA A 103 -17.13 21.64 -6.16
N LEU A 104 -17.56 22.75 -5.52
CA LEU A 104 -17.44 24.11 -6.07
C LEU A 104 -15.99 24.54 -6.37
N ASP A 105 -15.04 24.12 -5.53
CA ASP A 105 -13.62 24.51 -5.66
C ASP A 105 -12.77 23.45 -6.38
N ARG A 106 -13.40 22.47 -7.04
CA ARG A 106 -12.70 21.30 -7.63
C ARG A 106 -13.05 21.13 -9.11
N THR A 107 -12.05 20.84 -9.93
CA THR A 107 -12.21 20.60 -11.38
C THR A 107 -12.02 19.13 -11.78
N ASP A 108 -11.91 18.23 -10.79
CA ASP A 108 -11.60 16.82 -11.01
C ASP A 108 -12.84 15.99 -11.43
N ASP A 109 -12.63 14.83 -12.07
CA ASP A 109 -13.70 13.86 -12.40
C ASP A 109 -14.55 13.47 -11.17
N PHE A 110 -13.95 13.50 -9.97
CA PHE A 110 -14.67 13.28 -8.72
C PHE A 110 -15.65 14.41 -8.39
N ALA A 111 -15.31 15.66 -8.71
CA ALA A 111 -16.20 16.80 -8.52
C ALA A 111 -17.43 16.71 -9.42
N THR A 112 -17.25 16.36 -10.70
CA THR A 112 -18.37 16.14 -11.64
C THR A 112 -19.32 15.04 -11.16
N ARG A 113 -18.77 13.93 -10.65
CA ARG A 113 -19.59 12.85 -10.06
C ARG A 113 -20.30 13.29 -8.78
N THR A 114 -19.67 14.15 -7.99
CA THR A 114 -20.27 14.68 -6.75
C THR A 114 -21.39 15.68 -7.07
N VAL A 115 -21.27 16.46 -8.13
CA VAL A 115 -22.37 17.30 -8.64
C VAL A 115 -23.51 16.43 -9.16
N ALA A 116 -23.23 15.41 -9.97
CA ALA A 116 -24.25 14.46 -10.44
C ALA A 116 -24.94 13.72 -9.27
N PHE A 117 -24.22 13.48 -8.18
CA PHE A 117 -24.77 12.96 -6.93
C PHE A 117 -25.70 13.97 -6.26
N ALA A 118 -25.29 15.24 -6.15
CA ALA A 118 -26.13 16.31 -5.61
C ALA A 118 -27.42 16.49 -6.42
N ASP A 119 -27.33 16.47 -7.75
CA ASP A 119 -28.49 16.58 -8.65
C ASP A 119 -29.44 15.38 -8.49
N ALA A 120 -28.90 14.18 -8.27
CA ALA A 120 -29.71 12.99 -7.99
C ALA A 120 -30.44 13.09 -6.64
N LEU A 121 -29.85 13.74 -5.64
CA LEU A 121 -30.51 14.02 -4.36
C LEU A 121 -31.60 15.09 -4.51
N ASP A 122 -31.36 16.16 -5.27
CA ASP A 122 -32.35 17.22 -5.52
C ASP A 122 -33.57 16.72 -6.30
N THR A 123 -33.38 15.70 -7.16
CA THR A 123 -34.48 15.01 -7.85
C THR A 123 -35.26 14.04 -6.95
N GLY A 124 -34.92 13.95 -5.66
CA GLY A 124 -35.59 13.08 -4.69
C GLY A 124 -35.19 11.62 -4.78
N SER A 125 -34.09 11.28 -5.47
CA SER A 125 -33.60 9.90 -5.49
C SER A 125 -33.10 9.50 -4.09
N PRO A 126 -33.40 8.29 -3.60
CA PRO A 126 -32.84 7.81 -2.34
C PRO A 126 -31.31 7.87 -2.37
N PHE A 127 -30.71 8.27 -1.24
CA PHE A 127 -29.26 8.48 -1.11
C PHE A 127 -28.41 7.33 -1.68
N ARG A 128 -28.85 6.09 -1.45
CA ARG A 128 -28.20 4.88 -1.95
C ARG A 128 -28.21 4.77 -3.48
N VAL A 129 -29.33 5.12 -4.10
CA VAL A 129 -29.50 5.10 -5.55
C VAL A 129 -28.68 6.23 -6.19
N ALA A 130 -28.68 7.41 -5.57
CA ALA A 130 -27.87 8.55 -6.00
C ALA A 130 -26.37 8.19 -6.01
N LEU A 131 -25.84 7.54 -4.96
CA LEU A 131 -24.44 7.09 -4.90
C LEU A 131 -24.07 6.08 -6.00
N LEU A 132 -24.96 5.12 -6.26
CA LEU A 132 -24.76 4.11 -7.31
C LEU A 132 -24.77 4.76 -8.70
N ARG A 133 -25.69 5.69 -8.94
CA ARG A 133 -25.81 6.43 -10.20
C ARG A 133 -24.59 7.31 -10.47
N ALA A 134 -24.07 7.97 -9.43
CA ALA A 134 -22.84 8.77 -9.48
C ALA A 134 -21.54 7.93 -9.54
N ARG A 135 -21.63 6.59 -9.42
CA ARG A 135 -20.50 5.65 -9.40
C ARG A 135 -19.44 6.03 -8.34
N ILE A 136 -19.89 6.46 -7.16
CA ILE A 136 -19.02 6.77 -6.02
C ILE A 136 -18.93 5.52 -5.13
N SER A 137 -17.75 4.88 -5.08
CA SER A 137 -17.51 3.74 -4.20
C SER A 137 -17.04 4.21 -2.84
N LEU A 138 -17.77 3.83 -1.79
CA LEU A 138 -17.46 4.21 -0.40
C LEU A 138 -16.66 3.13 0.34
N PRO A 139 -15.97 3.49 1.42
CA PRO A 139 -15.34 2.55 2.34
C PRO A 139 -16.32 1.47 2.83
N ALA A 140 -15.81 0.32 3.27
CA ALA A 140 -16.64 -0.79 3.73
C ALA A 140 -17.53 -0.44 4.94
N SER A 141 -16.99 0.34 5.87
CA SER A 141 -17.66 0.93 7.04
C SER A 141 -18.86 1.78 6.61
N ALA A 142 -18.63 2.76 5.73
CA ALA A 142 -19.64 3.66 5.19
C ALA A 142 -20.70 2.91 4.38
N THR A 143 -20.28 1.99 3.50
CA THR A 143 -21.20 1.21 2.67
C THR A 143 -22.13 0.35 3.52
N LEU A 144 -21.62 -0.29 4.57
CA LEU A 144 -22.45 -1.07 5.49
C LEU A 144 -23.38 -0.16 6.29
N ALA A 145 -22.87 0.93 6.86
CA ALA A 145 -23.66 1.87 7.65
C ALA A 145 -24.81 2.48 6.82
N LEU A 146 -24.54 2.88 5.58
CA LEU A 146 -25.55 3.37 4.62
C LEU A 146 -26.51 2.28 4.15
N ARG A 147 -26.07 1.03 4.15
CA ARG A 147 -26.94 -0.10 3.82
C ARG A 147 -27.93 -0.44 4.93
N MET A 148 -27.53 -0.13 6.17
CA MET A 148 -28.30 -0.40 7.38
C MET A 148 -29.15 0.79 7.83
N ALA A 149 -28.70 2.02 7.57
CA ALA A 149 -29.47 3.23 7.86
C ALA A 149 -30.83 3.18 7.14
N GLY A 150 -31.91 3.45 7.88
CA GLY A 150 -33.20 3.76 7.30
C GLY A 150 -33.14 5.00 6.42
N GLU A 151 -34.15 5.23 5.59
CA GLU A 151 -34.27 6.44 4.76
C GLU A 151 -34.57 7.71 5.59
N THR A 152 -34.62 7.58 6.91
CA THR A 152 -34.73 8.67 7.87
C THR A 152 -33.42 9.48 7.95
N ASP A 153 -33.51 10.80 7.78
CA ASP A 153 -32.36 11.72 7.79
C ASP A 153 -31.47 11.58 9.03
N ASN A 154 -32.06 11.26 10.19
CA ASN A 154 -31.35 11.16 11.46
C ASN A 154 -30.50 9.87 11.57
N ASP A 155 -30.94 8.77 10.96
CA ASP A 155 -30.20 7.50 10.97
C ASP A 155 -29.06 7.53 9.95
N LEU A 156 -29.28 8.22 8.83
CA LEU A 156 -28.26 8.50 7.84
C LEU A 156 -27.13 9.36 8.42
N ALA A 157 -27.46 10.42 9.16
CA ALA A 157 -26.50 11.32 9.78
C ALA A 157 -25.55 10.60 10.75
N ARG A 158 -26.11 9.77 11.63
CA ARG A 158 -25.32 9.02 12.62
C ARG A 158 -24.46 7.93 11.96
N SER A 159 -25.01 7.23 10.96
CA SER A 159 -24.30 6.19 10.21
C SER A 159 -23.09 6.74 9.43
N LEU A 160 -23.24 7.91 8.80
CA LEU A 160 -22.15 8.59 8.13
C LEU A 160 -21.05 9.02 9.10
N GLN A 161 -21.44 9.45 10.31
CA GLN A 161 -20.50 9.84 11.36
C GLN A 161 -19.68 8.66 11.91
N ASP A 162 -20.33 7.54 12.21
CA ASP A 162 -19.65 6.36 12.74
C ASP A 162 -18.64 5.80 11.72
N ALA A 163 -19.00 5.86 10.44
CA ALA A 163 -18.11 5.52 9.35
C ALA A 163 -16.95 6.51 9.20
N SER A 164 -17.20 7.84 9.22
CA SER A 164 -16.15 8.84 9.09
C SER A 164 -15.15 8.78 10.24
N SER A 165 -15.61 8.59 11.47
CA SER A 165 -14.74 8.48 12.65
C SER A 165 -13.83 7.25 12.60
N TYR A 166 -14.33 6.11 12.10
CA TYR A 166 -13.53 4.90 11.92
C TYR A 166 -12.48 5.10 10.82
N ASP A 167 -12.90 5.64 9.68
CA ASP A 167 -12.02 5.88 8.53
C ASP A 167 -10.96 6.95 8.81
N ALA A 168 -11.29 8.00 9.57
CA ALA A 168 -10.33 9.01 10.00
C ALA A 168 -9.23 8.40 10.88
N LYS A 169 -9.59 7.50 11.81
CA LYS A 169 -8.62 6.86 12.72
C LYS A 169 -7.77 5.80 12.03
N VAL A 170 -8.39 4.81 11.39
CA VAL A 170 -7.67 3.67 10.80
C VAL A 170 -7.06 4.06 9.46
N GLY A 171 -7.82 4.83 8.68
CA GLY A 171 -7.46 5.16 7.33
C GLY A 171 -6.21 6.01 7.23
N THR A 172 -6.05 7.02 8.09
CA THR A 172 -4.86 7.89 8.12
C THR A 172 -3.59 7.13 8.48
N GLU A 173 -3.67 6.15 9.38
CA GLU A 173 -2.54 5.30 9.74
C GLU A 173 -2.11 4.38 8.59
N ILE A 174 -3.07 3.85 7.83
CA ILE A 174 -2.75 3.08 6.62
C ILE A 174 -2.05 3.97 5.59
N ILE A 175 -2.53 5.20 5.38
CA ILE A 175 -1.89 6.16 4.46
C ILE A 175 -0.42 6.36 4.86
N ARG A 176 -0.18 6.68 6.15
CA ARG A 176 1.17 6.90 6.67
C ARG A 176 2.07 5.66 6.53
N PHE A 177 1.55 4.47 6.84
CA PHE A 177 2.29 3.22 6.65
C PHE A 177 2.71 3.04 5.19
N VAL A 178 1.76 3.24 4.28
CA VAL A 178 1.97 3.06 2.85
C VAL A 178 3.00 4.08 2.32
N GLU A 179 2.86 5.37 2.65
CA GLU A 179 3.83 6.40 2.28
C GLU A 179 5.26 6.07 2.76
N ARG A 180 5.42 5.64 4.01
CA ARG A 180 6.74 5.25 4.54
C ARG A 180 7.29 3.99 3.89
N ALA A 181 6.46 2.98 3.68
CA ALA A 181 6.86 1.74 2.99
C ALA A 181 7.36 2.02 1.58
N MET A 182 6.77 3.00 0.90
CA MET A 182 7.15 3.33 -0.46
C MET A 182 8.42 4.15 -0.54
N ASN A 183 8.62 5.10 0.39
CA ASN A 183 9.91 5.76 0.53
C ASN A 183 11.02 4.73 0.75
N CYS A 184 10.79 3.70 1.59
CA CYS A 184 11.74 2.60 1.75
C CYS A 184 12.05 1.88 0.41
N VAL A 185 11.05 1.58 -0.42
CA VAL A 185 11.26 0.90 -1.72
C VAL A 185 12.03 1.81 -2.70
N VAL A 186 11.70 3.09 -2.78
CA VAL A 186 12.41 4.05 -3.66
C VAL A 186 13.86 4.22 -3.23
N THR A 187 14.11 4.40 -1.93
CA THR A 187 15.46 4.51 -1.38
C THR A 187 16.28 3.23 -1.60
N LEU A 188 15.66 2.05 -1.39
CA LEU A 188 16.30 0.77 -1.66
C LEU A 188 16.68 0.62 -3.14
N ALA A 189 15.78 1.01 -4.03
CA ALA A 189 16.05 0.96 -5.46
C ALA A 189 17.19 1.91 -5.86
N PHE A 190 17.23 3.12 -5.30
CA PHE A 190 18.34 4.05 -5.50
C PHE A 190 19.67 3.47 -4.99
N LEU A 191 19.68 2.84 -3.82
CA LEU A 191 20.88 2.20 -3.26
C LEU A 191 21.41 1.08 -4.16
N ILE A 192 20.54 0.16 -4.59
CA ILE A 192 20.91 -0.92 -5.51
C ILE A 192 21.46 -0.31 -6.81
N SER A 193 20.83 0.76 -7.30
CA SER A 193 21.29 1.48 -8.49
C SER A 193 22.73 1.99 -8.34
N VAL A 194 23.01 2.73 -7.27
CA VAL A 194 24.37 3.25 -6.98
C VAL A 194 25.37 2.10 -6.82
N PHE A 195 25.00 1.06 -6.07
CA PHE A 195 25.86 -0.11 -5.86
C PHE A 195 26.25 -0.76 -7.20
N THR A 196 25.27 -0.98 -8.08
CA THR A 196 25.54 -1.62 -9.37
C THR A 196 26.39 -0.71 -10.28
N PHE A 197 26.13 0.61 -10.28
CA PHE A 197 26.98 1.58 -10.99
C PHE A 197 28.45 1.51 -10.56
N VAL A 198 28.70 1.45 -9.25
CA VAL A 198 30.06 1.32 -8.70
C VAL A 198 30.69 0.00 -9.14
N CYS A 199 29.97 -1.12 -9.06
CA CYS A 199 30.49 -2.43 -9.52
C CYS A 199 30.86 -2.45 -11.02
N VAL A 200 30.13 -1.74 -11.89
CA VAL A 200 30.40 -1.77 -13.34
C VAL A 200 31.46 -0.75 -13.77
N MET A 201 31.49 0.44 -13.17
CA MET A 201 32.42 1.50 -13.58
C MET A 201 33.70 1.52 -12.77
N VAL A 202 33.59 1.36 -11.45
CA VAL A 202 34.72 1.53 -10.53
C VAL A 202 35.53 0.24 -10.42
N MET A 203 34.87 -0.90 -10.27
CA MET A 203 35.54 -2.20 -10.11
C MET A 203 36.55 -2.56 -11.23
N PRO A 204 36.25 -2.40 -12.54
CA PRO A 204 37.22 -2.75 -13.58
C PRO A 204 38.44 -1.83 -13.58
N THR A 205 38.26 -0.57 -13.16
CA THR A 205 39.38 0.38 -13.02
C THR A 205 40.31 -0.06 -11.88
N TYR A 206 39.74 -0.54 -10.78
CA TYR A 206 40.52 -1.11 -9.68
C TYR A 206 41.25 -2.39 -10.09
N GLN A 207 40.61 -3.29 -10.83
CA GLN A 207 41.27 -4.51 -11.33
C GLN A 207 42.51 -4.17 -12.20
N GLN A 208 42.40 -3.18 -13.08
CA GLN A 208 43.53 -2.75 -13.92
C GLN A 208 44.71 -2.23 -13.09
N ILE A 209 44.43 -1.41 -12.07
CA ILE A 209 45.46 -0.90 -11.16
C ILE A 209 46.17 -2.07 -10.46
N PHE A 210 45.43 -3.05 -9.93
CA PHE A 210 46.03 -4.21 -9.25
C PHE A 210 46.82 -5.12 -10.20
N GLU A 211 46.34 -5.32 -11.44
CA GLU A 211 47.09 -6.01 -12.50
C GLU A 211 48.42 -5.30 -12.81
N ASP A 212 48.42 -3.96 -12.90
CA ASP A 212 49.60 -3.15 -13.20
C ASP A 212 50.66 -3.16 -12.07
N PHE A 213 50.23 -3.28 -10.81
CA PHE A 213 51.12 -3.40 -9.65
C PHE A 213 51.55 -4.85 -9.34
N ALA A 214 51.04 -5.84 -10.08
CA ALA A 214 51.28 -7.28 -9.84
C ALA A 214 51.00 -7.73 -8.39
N VAL A 215 50.05 -7.07 -7.72
CA VAL A 215 49.64 -7.39 -6.33
C VAL A 215 48.37 -8.23 -6.38
N GLU A 216 48.33 -9.31 -5.59
CA GLU A 216 47.13 -10.14 -5.46
C GLU A 216 45.95 -9.33 -4.91
N LEU A 217 44.77 -9.46 -5.53
CA LEU A 217 43.58 -8.78 -5.05
C LEU A 217 43.20 -9.31 -3.66
N PRO A 218 42.84 -8.44 -2.70
CA PRO A 218 42.34 -8.90 -1.41
C PRO A 218 41.11 -9.81 -1.57
N ALA A 219 41.01 -10.84 -0.74
CA ALA A 219 39.94 -11.86 -0.81
C ALA A 219 38.52 -11.26 -0.82
N ILE A 220 38.33 -10.10 -0.15
CA ILE A 220 37.07 -9.37 -0.12
C ILE A 220 36.68 -8.85 -1.52
N THR A 221 37.65 -8.37 -2.29
CA THR A 221 37.47 -7.82 -3.64
C THR A 221 37.16 -8.92 -4.65
N GLU A 222 37.82 -10.08 -4.52
CA GLU A 222 37.58 -11.27 -5.34
C GLU A 222 36.17 -11.85 -5.13
N MET A 223 35.70 -11.87 -3.89
CA MET A 223 34.34 -12.29 -3.55
C MET A 223 33.26 -11.38 -4.18
N VAL A 224 33.53 -10.08 -4.27
CA VAL A 224 32.62 -9.12 -4.93
C VAL A 224 32.60 -9.32 -6.45
N ILE A 225 33.75 -9.61 -7.06
CA ILE A 225 33.86 -9.86 -8.52
C ILE A 225 33.09 -11.12 -8.90
N THR A 226 33.31 -12.23 -8.18
CA THR A 226 32.59 -13.48 -8.40
C THR A 226 31.08 -13.33 -8.17
N PHE A 227 30.67 -12.55 -7.17
CA PHE A 227 29.25 -12.23 -6.97
C PHE A 227 28.68 -11.37 -8.11
N ALA A 228 29.42 -10.37 -8.61
CA ALA A 228 29.01 -9.53 -9.72
C ALA A 228 28.84 -10.32 -11.03
N GLU A 229 29.74 -11.28 -11.30
CA GLU A 229 29.64 -12.19 -12.44
C GLU A 229 28.43 -13.14 -12.33
N PHE A 230 28.15 -13.66 -11.12
CA PHE A 230 26.97 -14.47 -10.87
C PHE A 230 25.68 -13.68 -11.10
N VAL A 231 25.59 -12.47 -10.53
CA VAL A 231 24.43 -11.59 -10.72
C VAL A 231 24.25 -11.28 -12.20
N SER A 232 25.31 -10.87 -12.91
CA SER A 232 25.32 -10.59 -14.35
C SER A 232 24.64 -11.67 -15.18
N LYS A 233 24.92 -12.95 -14.87
CA LYS A 233 24.37 -14.09 -15.61
C LYS A 233 22.85 -14.24 -15.45
N TYR A 234 22.31 -13.86 -14.30
CA TYR A 234 20.88 -14.00 -13.98
C TYR A 234 20.12 -12.67 -14.00
N VAL A 235 20.76 -11.55 -14.38
CA VAL A 235 20.13 -10.23 -14.38
C VAL A 235 18.80 -10.22 -15.15
N ALA A 236 18.76 -10.81 -16.35
CA ALA A 236 17.53 -10.84 -17.16
C ALA A 236 16.37 -11.55 -16.44
N LEU A 237 16.66 -12.61 -15.69
CA LEU A 237 15.67 -13.38 -14.92
C LEU A 237 15.24 -12.63 -13.65
N ILE A 238 16.17 -11.93 -12.99
CA ILE A 238 15.90 -11.06 -11.83
C ILE A 238 14.99 -9.88 -12.23
N VAL A 239 15.26 -9.26 -13.38
CA VAL A 239 14.42 -8.18 -13.94
C VAL A 239 13.03 -8.68 -14.28
N ALA A 240 12.93 -9.81 -14.98
CA ALA A 240 11.63 -10.40 -15.32
C ALA A 240 10.82 -10.71 -14.06
N PHE A 241 11.46 -11.26 -13.02
CA PHE A 241 10.79 -11.58 -11.76
C PHE A 241 10.37 -10.32 -10.99
N ALA A 242 11.20 -9.28 -10.97
CA ALA A 242 10.88 -8.00 -10.34
C ALA A 242 9.68 -7.31 -11.04
N VAL A 243 9.64 -7.32 -12.38
CA VAL A 243 8.50 -6.79 -13.15
C VAL A 243 7.23 -7.56 -12.83
N VAL A 244 7.27 -8.89 -12.87
CA VAL A 244 6.11 -9.73 -12.56
C VAL A 244 5.65 -9.54 -11.11
N PHE A 245 6.59 -9.41 -10.16
CA PHE A 245 6.28 -9.19 -8.76
C PHE A 245 5.63 -7.82 -8.51
N VAL A 246 6.18 -6.75 -9.11
CA VAL A 246 5.60 -5.40 -9.01
C VAL A 246 4.21 -5.36 -9.66
N TRP A 247 4.04 -6.00 -10.81
CA TRP A 247 2.75 -6.09 -11.50
C TRP A 247 1.73 -6.90 -10.68
N TYR A 248 2.14 -8.02 -10.09
CA TYR A 248 1.30 -8.83 -9.20
C TYR A 248 0.95 -8.10 -7.90
N ALA A 249 1.90 -7.39 -7.28
CA ALA A 249 1.67 -6.59 -6.08
C ALA A 249 0.70 -5.43 -6.36
N ALA A 250 0.87 -4.73 -7.48
CA ALA A 250 -0.06 -3.69 -7.93
C ALA A 250 -1.45 -4.26 -8.22
N TYR A 251 -1.53 -5.45 -8.84
CA TYR A 251 -2.78 -6.15 -9.10
C TYR A 251 -3.51 -6.58 -7.81
N GLN A 252 -2.79 -7.12 -6.82
CA GLN A 252 -3.37 -7.52 -5.53
C GLN A 252 -3.82 -6.30 -4.71
N LEU A 253 -3.09 -5.19 -4.79
CA LEU A 253 -3.49 -3.93 -4.17
C LEU A 253 -4.75 -3.35 -4.82
N PHE A 254 -4.86 -3.41 -6.16
CA PHE A 254 -6.07 -3.07 -6.92
C PHE A 254 -7.31 -3.83 -6.45
N ARG A 255 -7.14 -5.12 -6.13
CA ARG A 255 -8.21 -6.01 -5.63
C ARG A 255 -8.67 -5.68 -4.21
N TRP A 256 -7.76 -5.18 -3.37
CA TRP A 256 -8.07 -4.79 -1.99
C TRP A 256 -8.97 -3.53 -1.92
N LEU A 257 -8.90 -2.67 -2.93
CA LEU A 257 -9.57 -1.36 -2.98
C LEU A 257 -10.97 -1.35 -3.61
N GLY A 258 -11.53 -2.52 -3.93
CA GLY A 258 -12.94 -2.63 -4.31
C GLY A 258 -13.26 -2.24 -5.76
N PHE A 259 -12.28 -2.22 -6.67
CA PHE A 259 -12.60 -2.26 -8.10
C PHE A 259 -13.13 -3.65 -8.47
N ASN A 260 -14.31 -3.65 -9.11
CA ASN A 260 -15.13 -4.82 -9.40
C ASN A 260 -14.37 -5.83 -10.31
N PHE A 261 -13.74 -6.83 -9.71
CA PHE A 261 -13.37 -8.08 -10.38
C PHE A 261 -13.68 -9.27 -9.47
N PRO A 262 -14.14 -10.41 -10.02
CA PRO A 262 -14.48 -11.60 -9.26
C PRO A 262 -13.29 -12.08 -8.41
N ARG A 263 -13.49 -12.03 -7.09
CA ARG A 263 -12.46 -12.15 -6.03
C ARG A 263 -12.08 -13.62 -5.80
N LEU A 264 -10.83 -13.99 -6.08
CA LEU A 264 -10.34 -15.38 -5.99
C LEU A 264 -9.37 -15.70 -4.82
N HIS A 265 -9.17 -14.86 -3.79
CA HIS A 265 -8.29 -15.28 -2.68
C HIS A 265 -8.72 -14.79 -1.29
N PRO A 266 -8.69 -15.68 -0.28
CA PRO A 266 -8.98 -15.32 1.10
C PRO A 266 -7.86 -14.50 1.74
N LEU A 267 -8.22 -13.37 2.36
CA LEU A 267 -7.30 -12.70 3.29
C LEU A 267 -7.00 -13.68 4.44
N PRO A 268 -5.77 -13.69 4.99
CA PRO A 268 -5.48 -14.50 6.16
C PRO A 268 -6.41 -14.07 7.31
N LEU A 269 -7.03 -15.07 7.96
CA LEU A 269 -8.01 -14.89 9.04
C LEU A 269 -7.64 -13.83 10.11
N PRO A 270 -6.38 -13.70 10.59
CA PRO A 270 -6.05 -12.68 11.60
C PRO A 270 -6.19 -11.24 11.09
N LEU A 271 -5.88 -10.97 9.83
CA LEU A 271 -6.03 -9.63 9.22
C LEU A 271 -7.51 -9.32 9.00
N LEU A 272 -8.28 -10.29 8.50
CA LEU A 272 -9.73 -10.15 8.34
C LEU A 272 -10.42 -9.86 9.68
N ARG A 273 -10.03 -10.55 10.75
CA ARG A 273 -10.53 -10.26 12.11
C ARG A 273 -10.17 -8.85 12.58
N ALA A 274 -8.95 -8.38 12.33
CA ALA A 274 -8.49 -7.08 12.82
C ALA A 274 -9.23 -5.90 12.18
N PHE A 275 -9.51 -5.96 10.88
CA PHE A 275 -10.17 -4.87 10.16
C PHE A 275 -11.70 -4.91 10.25
N TYR A 276 -12.31 -6.09 10.14
CA TYR A 276 -13.77 -6.17 10.00
C TYR A 276 -14.52 -6.38 11.32
N SER A 277 -13.86 -6.90 12.37
CA SER A 277 -14.49 -7.07 13.69
C SER A 277 -14.98 -5.75 14.31
N PRO A 278 -14.21 -4.63 14.29
CA PRO A 278 -14.70 -3.34 14.78
C PRO A 278 -15.92 -2.83 14.00
N ILE A 279 -15.91 -2.99 12.67
CA ILE A 279 -17.00 -2.55 11.79
C ILE A 279 -18.27 -3.36 12.06
N LEU A 280 -18.14 -4.68 12.21
CA LEU A 280 -19.23 -5.58 12.54
C LEU A 280 -19.83 -5.26 13.92
N LEU A 281 -18.99 -5.07 14.95
CA LEU A 281 -19.45 -4.76 16.29
C LEU A 281 -20.17 -3.41 16.35
N ARG A 282 -19.66 -2.38 15.68
CA ARG A 282 -20.36 -1.08 15.57
C ARG A 282 -21.70 -1.20 14.86
N ALA A 283 -21.77 -2.02 13.80
CA ALA A 283 -23.03 -2.30 13.11
C ALA A 283 -24.05 -3.02 14.01
N ILE A 284 -23.60 -3.97 14.85
CA ILE A 284 -24.48 -4.65 15.82
C ILE A 284 -24.95 -3.67 16.91
N SER A 285 -24.04 -2.86 17.45
CA SER A 285 -24.37 -1.81 18.44
C SER A 285 -25.41 -0.83 17.88
N ARG A 286 -25.22 -0.39 16.64
CA ARG A 286 -26.18 0.45 15.91
C ARG A 286 -27.57 -0.19 15.83
N ALA A 287 -27.64 -1.45 15.41
CA ALA A 287 -28.91 -2.16 15.31
C ALA A 287 -29.64 -2.25 16.67
N ILE A 288 -28.88 -2.42 17.77
CA ILE A 288 -29.43 -2.42 19.12
C ILE A 288 -29.97 -1.04 19.51
N ASP A 289 -29.23 0.04 19.21
CA ASP A 289 -29.64 1.42 19.50
C ASP A 289 -30.89 1.84 18.71
N ASP A 290 -31.01 1.33 17.48
CA ASP A 290 -32.17 1.58 16.61
C ASP A 290 -33.38 0.68 16.98
N ASN A 291 -33.32 -0.04 18.12
CA ASN A 291 -34.33 -0.98 18.62
C ASN A 291 -34.70 -2.09 17.62
N VAL A 292 -33.80 -2.43 16.69
CA VAL A 292 -33.99 -3.54 15.78
C VAL A 292 -33.74 -4.84 16.54
N PRO A 293 -34.61 -5.87 16.41
CA PRO A 293 -34.36 -7.18 16.99
C PRO A 293 -32.98 -7.68 16.57
N LEU A 294 -32.19 -8.17 17.53
CA LEU A 294 -30.78 -8.53 17.29
C LEU A 294 -30.61 -9.56 16.17
N GLN A 295 -31.58 -10.47 16.03
CA GLN A 295 -31.62 -11.49 14.98
C GLN A 295 -31.70 -10.84 13.59
N ASP A 296 -32.68 -9.95 13.40
CA ASP A 296 -32.87 -9.17 12.17
C ASP A 296 -31.68 -8.26 11.89
N GLY A 297 -31.12 -7.63 12.94
CA GLY A 297 -29.91 -6.81 12.84
C GLY A 297 -28.73 -7.60 12.28
N ILE A 298 -28.42 -8.76 12.87
CA ILE A 298 -27.31 -9.62 12.41
C ILE A 298 -27.56 -10.16 11.00
N ARG A 299 -28.80 -10.54 10.67
CA ARG A 299 -29.20 -10.99 9.33
C ARG A 299 -29.02 -9.89 8.29
N ASN A 300 -29.45 -8.67 8.61
CA ASN A 300 -29.30 -7.51 7.75
C ASN A 300 -27.82 -7.18 7.50
N ILE A 301 -26.98 -7.25 8.54
CA ILE A 301 -25.53 -7.08 8.41
C ILE A 301 -24.93 -8.15 7.48
N ALA A 302 -25.36 -9.41 7.63
CA ALA A 302 -24.84 -10.53 6.84
C ALA A 302 -25.09 -10.36 5.33
N VAL A 303 -26.27 -9.88 4.95
CA VAL A 303 -26.66 -9.64 3.55
C VAL A 303 -25.91 -8.43 2.97
N ASN A 304 -25.74 -7.39 3.79
CA ASN A 304 -25.22 -6.11 3.32
C ASN A 304 -23.70 -5.94 3.45
N PHE A 305 -23.00 -6.88 4.07
CA PHE A 305 -21.56 -6.78 4.29
C PHE A 305 -20.77 -6.75 2.96
N PRO A 306 -19.87 -5.76 2.76
CA PRO A 306 -19.18 -5.56 1.47
C PRO A 306 -18.12 -6.63 1.17
N ASP A 307 -17.60 -7.30 2.19
CA ASP A 307 -16.67 -8.43 2.04
C ASP A 307 -17.42 -9.77 2.08
N GLN A 308 -17.29 -10.57 1.01
CA GLN A 308 -18.00 -11.85 0.89
C GLN A 308 -17.54 -12.91 1.90
N GLN A 309 -16.28 -12.91 2.34
CA GLN A 309 -15.81 -13.90 3.30
C GLN A 309 -16.34 -13.61 4.69
N VAL A 310 -16.38 -12.33 5.07
CA VAL A 310 -17.04 -11.89 6.29
C VAL A 310 -18.55 -12.12 6.19
N ALA A 311 -19.19 -11.77 5.07
CA ALA A 311 -20.63 -11.99 4.85
C ALA A 311 -21.03 -13.45 5.04
N LYS A 312 -20.26 -14.40 4.51
CA LYS A 312 -20.47 -15.85 4.72
C LYS A 312 -20.36 -16.24 6.19
N ARG A 313 -19.35 -15.73 6.90
CA ARG A 313 -19.17 -15.99 8.35
C ARG A 313 -20.32 -15.42 9.17
N VAL A 314 -20.72 -14.18 8.90
CA VAL A 314 -21.84 -13.52 9.60
C VAL A 314 -23.17 -14.19 9.25
N THR A 315 -23.33 -14.74 8.03
CA THR A 315 -24.49 -15.57 7.66
C THR A 315 -24.59 -16.81 8.55
N ILE A 316 -23.49 -17.54 8.75
CA ILE A 316 -23.49 -18.69 9.66
C ILE A 316 -23.81 -18.27 11.11
N VAL A 317 -23.42 -17.06 11.51
CA VAL A 317 -23.80 -16.51 12.83
C VAL A 317 -25.29 -16.23 12.89
N ALA A 318 -25.87 -15.57 11.88
CA ALA A 318 -27.30 -15.31 11.78
C ALA A 318 -28.10 -16.62 11.86
N ASP A 319 -27.75 -17.61 11.04
CA ASP A 319 -28.43 -18.91 11.01
C ASP A 319 -28.36 -19.65 12.37
N GLY A 320 -27.29 -19.43 13.14
CA GLY A 320 -27.15 -20.01 14.49
C GLY A 320 -27.97 -19.27 15.54
N VAL A 321 -28.15 -17.96 15.38
CA VAL A 321 -28.99 -17.11 16.24
C VAL A 321 -30.47 -17.36 15.98
N ASP A 322 -30.86 -17.56 14.70
CA ASP A 322 -32.23 -17.89 14.30
C ASP A 322 -32.69 -19.24 14.89
N ARG A 323 -31.75 -20.15 15.15
CA ARG A 323 -32.00 -21.43 15.85
C ARG A 323 -32.03 -21.30 17.38
N GLY A 324 -32.00 -20.08 17.92
CA GLY A 324 -32.01 -19.81 19.36
C GLY A 324 -30.63 -19.91 20.03
N GLY A 325 -29.55 -19.98 19.26
CA GLY A 325 -28.19 -20.01 19.81
C GLY A 325 -27.72 -18.66 20.36
N CYS A 326 -26.73 -18.69 21.26
CA CYS A 326 -26.09 -17.46 21.76
C CYS A 326 -25.27 -16.78 20.65
N TRP A 327 -25.64 -15.56 20.28
CA TRP A 327 -24.98 -14.76 19.24
C TRP A 327 -23.49 -14.47 19.55
N ILE A 328 -23.15 -14.23 20.82
CA ILE A 328 -21.77 -13.96 21.27
C ILE A 328 -20.88 -15.20 20.99
N GLU A 329 -21.39 -16.39 21.32
CA GLU A 329 -20.66 -17.64 21.07
C GLU A 329 -20.52 -17.94 19.58
N ALA A 330 -21.57 -17.65 18.80
CA ALA A 330 -21.55 -17.81 17.35
C ALA A 330 -20.49 -16.92 16.70
N LEU A 331 -20.40 -15.64 17.10
CA LEU A 331 -19.35 -14.71 16.66
C LEU A 331 -17.94 -15.25 16.97
N ARG A 332 -17.75 -15.84 18.17
CA ARG A 332 -16.48 -16.43 18.57
C ARG A 332 -16.14 -17.68 17.74
N LYS A 333 -17.10 -18.59 17.56
CA LYS A 333 -16.94 -19.81 16.73
C LYS A 333 -16.51 -19.46 15.31
N GLN A 334 -17.08 -18.38 14.74
CA GLN A 334 -16.70 -17.87 13.42
C GLN A 334 -15.42 -17.03 13.38
N LYS A 335 -14.69 -16.96 14.50
CA LYS A 335 -13.43 -16.24 14.63
C LYS A 335 -13.58 -14.73 14.38
N LEU A 336 -14.77 -14.15 14.61
CA LEU A 336 -15.04 -12.71 14.46
C LEU A 336 -14.70 -11.92 15.72
N ILE A 337 -14.78 -12.55 16.91
CA ILE A 337 -14.35 -11.99 18.19
C ILE A 337 -13.33 -12.91 18.88
N THR A 338 -12.63 -12.40 19.90
CA THR A 338 -11.67 -13.16 20.71
C THR A 338 -12.28 -13.62 22.04
N VAL A 339 -11.61 -14.53 22.75
CA VAL A 339 -12.09 -15.05 24.05
C VAL A 339 -12.24 -13.94 25.11
N PRO A 340 -11.31 -12.97 25.24
CA PRO A 340 -11.53 -11.83 26.14
C PRO A 340 -12.76 -11.00 25.78
N ASP A 341 -13.01 -10.80 24.48
CA ASP A 341 -14.18 -10.05 23.98
C ASP A 341 -15.48 -10.78 24.35
N GLU A 342 -15.53 -12.10 24.16
CA GLU A 342 -16.68 -12.94 24.51
C GLU A 342 -17.01 -12.83 26.00
N LYS A 343 -16.00 -12.93 26.88
CA LYS A 343 -16.19 -12.86 28.34
C LYS A 343 -16.81 -11.52 28.75
N LEU A 344 -16.29 -10.42 28.22
CA LEU A 344 -16.80 -9.07 28.50
C LEU A 344 -18.24 -8.92 28.00
N LEU A 345 -18.52 -9.34 26.77
CA LEU A 345 -19.88 -9.25 26.20
C LEU A 345 -20.88 -10.09 26.98
N LYS A 346 -20.51 -11.31 27.41
CA LYS A 346 -21.37 -12.19 28.22
C LYS A 346 -21.65 -11.58 29.60
N SER A 347 -20.63 -11.06 30.28
CA SER A 347 -20.83 -10.41 31.59
C SER A 347 -21.73 -9.17 31.46
N SER A 348 -21.53 -8.37 30.41
CA SER A 348 -22.34 -7.17 30.19
C SER A 348 -23.77 -7.48 29.74
N GLN A 349 -24.00 -8.64 29.10
CA GLN A 349 -25.35 -9.12 28.79
C GLN A 349 -26.15 -9.47 30.03
N GLN A 350 -25.52 -10.09 31.02
CA GLN A 350 -26.17 -10.38 32.31
C GLN A 350 -26.52 -9.10 33.08
N LEU A 351 -25.71 -8.04 32.91
CA LEU A 351 -25.91 -6.73 33.52
C LEU A 351 -26.86 -5.81 32.72
N GLY A 352 -27.38 -6.27 31.58
CA GLY A 352 -28.27 -5.46 30.72
C GLY A 352 -27.57 -4.31 29.97
N ASN A 353 -26.24 -4.24 29.97
CA ASN A 353 -25.48 -3.16 29.34
C ASN A 353 -24.58 -3.67 28.20
N VAL A 354 -25.18 -4.44 27.28
CA VAL A 354 -24.48 -5.02 26.12
C VAL A 354 -23.95 -3.95 25.18
N ASN A 355 -24.73 -2.88 24.95
CA ASN A 355 -24.38 -1.89 23.94
C ASN A 355 -23.07 -1.17 24.26
N TRP A 356 -22.88 -0.75 25.51
CA TRP A 356 -21.62 -0.20 26.01
C TRP A 356 -20.44 -1.16 25.76
N ALA A 357 -20.63 -2.45 26.07
CA ALA A 357 -19.57 -3.44 25.94
C ALA A 357 -19.18 -3.69 24.47
N ILE A 358 -20.14 -3.69 23.55
CA ILE A 358 -19.87 -3.80 22.12
C ILE A 358 -19.04 -2.60 21.64
N CYS A 359 -19.43 -1.39 22.04
CA CYS A 359 -18.70 -0.16 21.72
C CYS A 359 -17.27 -0.18 22.27
N GLU A 360 -17.08 -0.58 23.52
CA GLU A 360 -15.77 -0.68 24.16
C GLU A 360 -14.88 -1.71 23.47
N VAL A 361 -15.41 -2.89 23.12
CA VAL A 361 -14.67 -3.90 22.36
C VAL A 361 -14.30 -3.38 20.96
N ALA A 362 -15.21 -2.69 20.28
CA ALA A 362 -14.94 -2.12 18.96
C ALA A 362 -13.85 -1.03 19.02
N ASN A 363 -13.89 -0.16 20.02
CA ASN A 363 -12.89 0.89 20.23
C ASN A 363 -11.52 0.30 20.55
N ARG A 364 -11.43 -0.64 21.51
CA ARG A 364 -10.18 -1.35 21.83
C ARG A 364 -9.56 -2.06 20.63
N LYS A 365 -10.38 -2.69 19.77
CA LYS A 365 -9.88 -3.32 18.54
C LYS A 365 -9.38 -2.30 17.53
N THR A 366 -10.07 -1.17 17.40
CA THR A 366 -9.66 -0.06 16.53
C THR A 366 -8.33 0.51 16.99
N GLU A 367 -8.16 0.76 18.29
CA GLU A 367 -6.92 1.25 18.90
C GLU A 367 -5.75 0.27 18.77
N ARG A 368 -6.01 -1.03 18.98
CA ARG A 368 -4.98 -2.05 18.75
C ARG A 368 -4.55 -2.12 17.29
N LEU A 369 -5.47 -1.89 16.36
CA LEU A 369 -5.16 -1.85 14.94
C LEU A 369 -4.33 -0.61 14.59
N THR A 370 -4.73 0.58 15.04
CA THR A 370 -3.96 1.82 14.80
C THR A 370 -2.58 1.77 15.45
N HIS A 371 -2.46 1.23 16.67
CA HIS A 371 -1.17 1.05 17.33
C HIS A 371 -0.25 0.09 16.55
N LYS A 372 -0.77 -1.05 16.06
CA LYS A 372 0.00 -1.96 15.22
C LYS A 372 0.46 -1.31 13.92
N LEU A 373 -0.41 -0.54 13.27
CA LEU A 373 -0.06 0.20 12.06
C LEU A 373 1.05 1.22 12.35
N ASN A 374 0.96 1.96 13.46
CA ASN A 374 2.01 2.89 13.90
C ASN A 374 3.35 2.17 14.12
N LEU A 375 3.36 1.06 14.86
CA LEU A 375 4.59 0.27 15.07
C LEU A 375 5.20 -0.22 13.76
N LEU A 376 4.38 -0.75 12.84
CA LEU A 376 4.86 -1.16 11.52
C LEU A 376 5.45 0.04 10.74
N THR A 377 4.82 1.20 10.86
CA THR A 377 5.23 2.46 10.21
C THR A 377 6.55 2.99 10.80
N GLU A 378 6.79 2.80 12.09
CA GLU A 378 8.05 3.13 12.76
C GLU A 378 9.16 2.14 12.39
N LEU A 379 8.87 0.83 12.37
CA LEU A 379 9.83 -0.22 12.03
C LEU A 379 10.31 -0.19 10.58
N VAL A 380 9.49 0.33 9.66
CA VAL A 380 9.86 0.50 8.25
C VAL A 380 10.91 1.61 8.06
N SER A 381 10.89 2.64 8.91
CA SER A 381 11.77 3.81 8.78
C SER A 381 13.28 3.54 8.89
N PRO A 382 13.79 2.71 9.83
CA PRO A 382 15.23 2.48 9.98
C PRO A 382 15.82 1.51 8.95
N ILE A 383 15.00 0.70 8.27
CA ILE A 383 15.46 -0.31 7.31
C ILE A 383 16.36 0.29 6.22
N PRO A 384 15.95 1.35 5.48
CA PRO A 384 16.79 1.92 4.43
C PRO A 384 18.07 2.54 4.99
N THR A 385 18.04 3.17 6.17
CA THR A 385 19.22 3.79 6.79
C THR A 385 20.29 2.76 7.11
N ILE A 386 19.91 1.64 7.75
CA ILE A 386 20.83 0.54 8.05
C ILE A 386 21.39 -0.05 6.76
N LEU A 387 20.52 -0.24 5.77
CA LEU A 387 20.91 -0.83 4.51
C LEU A 387 21.81 0.08 3.67
N ILE A 388 21.72 1.41 3.81
CA ILE A 388 22.66 2.36 3.19
C ILE A 388 24.01 2.33 3.91
N ALA A 389 24.02 2.22 5.24
CA ALA A 389 25.24 2.26 6.03
C ALA A 389 26.18 1.08 5.74
N ILE A 390 25.62 -0.13 5.53
CA ILE A 390 26.41 -1.35 5.31
C ILE A 390 27.27 -1.29 4.05
N PRO A 391 26.73 -1.04 2.83
CA PRO A 391 27.54 -0.97 1.61
C PRO A 391 28.53 0.20 1.64
N ILE A 392 28.15 1.35 2.19
CA ILE A 392 29.06 2.51 2.27
C ILE A 392 30.25 2.17 3.18
N GLY A 393 30.00 1.57 4.35
CA GLY A 393 31.06 1.13 5.25
C GLY A 393 31.93 0.04 4.61
N PHE A 394 31.30 -0.94 3.96
CA PHE A 394 32.00 -2.00 3.24
C PHE A 394 32.89 -1.45 2.13
N PHE A 395 32.40 -0.51 1.32
CA PHE A 395 33.20 0.15 0.28
C PHE A 395 34.34 0.98 0.87
N GLY A 396 34.10 1.72 1.94
CA GLY A 396 35.16 2.49 2.62
C GLY A 396 36.32 1.59 3.04
N VAL A 397 36.02 0.45 3.68
CA VAL A 397 37.03 -0.53 4.11
C VAL A 397 37.69 -1.21 2.91
N ALA A 398 36.91 -1.66 1.93
CA ALA A 398 37.40 -2.35 0.73
C ALA A 398 38.33 -1.46 -0.13
N MET A 399 38.16 -0.14 -0.09
CA MET A 399 39.01 0.82 -0.82
C MET A 399 40.21 1.29 0.00
N MET A 400 40.10 1.37 1.34
CA MET A 400 41.22 1.78 2.21
C MET A 400 42.25 0.66 2.43
N LEU A 401 41.81 -0.59 2.58
CA LEU A 401 42.72 -1.73 2.81
C LEU A 401 43.80 -1.85 1.72
N PRO A 402 43.46 -1.85 0.41
CA PRO A 402 44.46 -2.00 -0.64
C PRO A 402 45.39 -0.79 -0.75
N LEU A 403 44.88 0.43 -0.50
CA LEU A 403 45.69 1.64 -0.48
C LEU A 403 46.75 1.60 0.63
N SER A 404 46.39 1.09 1.81
CA SER A 404 47.33 0.96 2.93
C SER A 404 48.47 -0.02 2.63
N VAL A 405 48.17 -1.13 1.95
CA VAL A 405 49.17 -2.10 1.49
C VAL A 405 50.10 -1.48 0.45
N LEU A 406 49.56 -0.72 -0.50
CA LEU A 406 50.35 -0.04 -1.53
C LEU A 406 51.32 0.99 -0.92
N ILE A 407 50.87 1.78 0.05
CA ILE A 407 51.70 2.77 0.75
C ILE A 407 52.81 2.07 1.55
N GLN A 408 52.52 0.98 2.25
CA GLN A 408 53.54 0.22 2.98
C GLN A 408 54.63 -0.33 2.05
N ASN A 409 54.24 -0.89 0.90
CA ASN A 409 55.18 -1.44 -0.08
C ASN A 409 56.02 -0.37 -0.80
N LEU A 410 55.55 0.89 -0.84
CA LEU A 410 56.31 2.02 -1.41
C LEU A 410 57.17 2.76 -0.37
N SER A 411 56.96 2.53 0.93
CA SER A 411 57.74 3.12 2.03
C SER A 411 58.93 2.28 2.51
N LEU A 412 59.10 1.09 1.94
CA LEU A 412 60.26 0.21 2.07
C LEU A 412 61.08 0.32 0.79
#